data_AF-A0A7Y0HVZ6-F1
#
_entry.id   AF-A0A7Y0HVZ6-F1
#
_cell.length_a   1.000
_cell.length_b   1.000
_cell.length_c   1.000
_cell.angle_alpha   90.00
_cell.angle_beta   90.00
_cell.angle_gamma   90.00
#
_symmetry.space_group_name_H-M   'P 1'
#
loop_
_entity.id
_entity.type
_entity.pdbx_description
1 polymer ?
#
loop_
_entity_poly.entity_id
_entity_poly.type
_entity_poly.pdbx_seq_one_letter_code
_entity_poly.pdbx_strand_id
1 'polypeptide(L)'
;MVDVTTIHQPVLLNDCVNLMVPALRKEGAIAVDCTLGLAGHSTAFLKAVPSATLIGIDRDSEALALATQRMEQEGLADRFIPVHAAFDQLDQVLADRGVERVDAVFMDLGLSSLQIDEADRGFSYSHNAPLDMRMDVSQSLTAEQILATYDAADLARIFTQYGEERFSRQIAREIVARRSRTPLTTTGQLNQLVDEVVPQAHRPAGNPAKRVFQALRIEVNGELDKLASTLPQAANRLNVGGRLVVESYHSLEDKTVKSFMAQGLRVDVPAGMPVIPPDAQPFFKELTRGAIKADDEEIAFNPRSASVRLRAVEVSRPIPERWRSRFAYDAQHPNENARRSGRNRAHGSHAGGQTNIKNHTRRG
;
A
#
# COMPACT_ATOMS: atom_id res chain seq x y z
N MET A 1 17.21 -21.26 -20.41
CA MET A 1 16.56 -19.94 -20.45
C MET A 1 15.22 -20.14 -19.78
N VAL A 2 15.07 -19.64 -18.55
CA VAL A 2 13.82 -19.80 -17.82
C VAL A 2 12.86 -18.78 -18.39
N ASP A 3 11.71 -19.23 -18.87
CA ASP A 3 10.69 -18.37 -19.45
C ASP A 3 10.09 -17.49 -18.34
N VAL A 4 10.50 -16.21 -18.33
CA VAL A 4 10.08 -15.22 -17.34
C VAL A 4 8.58 -14.98 -17.40
N THR A 5 7.91 -15.30 -18.52
CA THR A 5 6.47 -15.10 -18.69
C THR A 5 5.63 -16.17 -17.98
N THR A 6 6.15 -17.39 -17.81
CA THR A 6 5.51 -18.44 -17.01
C THR A 6 5.75 -18.29 -15.52
N ILE A 7 6.67 -17.42 -15.09
CA ILE A 7 7.00 -17.19 -13.68
C ILE A 7 6.07 -16.17 -12.99
N HIS A 8 5.39 -15.28 -13.73
CA HIS A 8 4.57 -14.27 -13.06
C HIS A 8 3.44 -13.71 -13.93
N GLN A 9 2.20 -14.05 -13.58
CA GLN A 9 1.02 -13.38 -14.09
C GLN A 9 0.67 -12.17 -13.19
N PRO A 10 0.44 -10.98 -13.77
CA PRO A 10 -0.07 -9.83 -13.03
C PRO A 10 -1.41 -10.14 -12.36
N VAL A 11 -1.59 -9.69 -11.13
CA VAL A 11 -2.85 -9.85 -10.39
C VAL A 11 -3.91 -8.93 -10.99
N LEU A 12 -5.14 -9.45 -11.18
CA LEU A 12 -6.28 -8.68 -11.69
C LEU A 12 -5.97 -7.87 -12.96
N LEU A 13 -5.14 -8.42 -13.86
CA LEU A 13 -4.60 -7.70 -15.02
C LEU A 13 -5.67 -6.96 -15.83
N ASN A 14 -6.77 -7.66 -16.13
CA ASN A 14 -7.85 -7.12 -16.94
C ASN A 14 -8.58 -5.96 -16.23
N ASP A 15 -8.86 -6.09 -14.93
CA ASP A 15 -9.46 -5.01 -14.14
C ASP A 15 -8.55 -3.79 -14.07
N CYS A 16 -7.26 -4.00 -13.82
CA CYS A 16 -6.25 -2.94 -13.81
C CYS A 16 -6.17 -2.21 -15.15
N VAL A 17 -6.14 -2.94 -16.27
CA VAL A 17 -6.17 -2.35 -17.63
C VAL A 17 -7.46 -1.56 -17.84
N ASN A 18 -8.62 -2.11 -17.50
CA ASN A 18 -9.92 -1.45 -17.64
C ASN A 18 -10.04 -0.16 -16.80
N LEU A 19 -9.36 -0.11 -15.66
CA LEU A 19 -9.28 1.08 -14.82
C LEU A 19 -8.30 2.12 -15.36
N MET A 20 -7.15 1.72 -15.88
CA MET A 20 -6.10 2.63 -16.36
C MET A 20 -6.41 3.24 -17.73
N VAL A 21 -6.82 2.41 -18.70
CA VAL A 21 -6.96 2.78 -20.12
C VAL A 21 -7.79 4.05 -20.35
N PRO A 22 -8.96 4.27 -19.72
CA PRO A 22 -9.78 5.43 -20.04
C PRO A 22 -9.11 6.78 -19.76
N ALA A 23 -8.17 6.86 -18.82
CA ALA A 23 -7.41 8.08 -18.54
C ALA A 23 -6.26 8.32 -19.54
N LEU A 24 -5.85 7.28 -20.27
CA LEU A 24 -4.69 7.30 -21.16
C LEU A 24 -5.02 7.51 -22.64
N ARG A 25 -6.30 7.68 -23.00
CA ARG A 25 -6.75 7.76 -24.40
C ARG A 25 -6.37 9.05 -25.12
N LYS A 26 -5.94 10.09 -24.40
CA LYS A 26 -5.49 11.33 -25.05
C LYS A 26 -4.10 11.15 -25.64
N GLU A 27 -3.80 11.90 -26.68
CA GLU A 27 -2.46 11.95 -27.25
C GLU A 27 -1.47 12.48 -26.22
N GLY A 28 -0.29 11.85 -26.14
CA GLY A 28 0.75 12.21 -25.17
C GLY A 28 0.39 11.89 -23.72
N ALA A 29 -0.58 11.02 -23.45
CA ALA A 29 -0.91 10.62 -22.10
C ALA A 29 0.26 9.94 -21.39
N ILE A 30 0.45 10.27 -20.11
CA ILE A 30 1.54 9.72 -19.29
C ILE A 30 0.95 8.87 -18.17
N ALA A 31 1.35 7.59 -18.13
CA ALA A 31 1.13 6.70 -17.01
C ALA A 31 2.38 6.63 -16.13
N VAL A 32 2.18 6.41 -14.83
CA VAL A 32 3.25 6.04 -13.90
C VAL A 32 2.91 4.72 -13.25
N ASP A 33 3.80 3.75 -13.35
CA ASP A 33 3.78 2.53 -12.53
C ASP A 33 4.79 2.72 -11.41
N CYS A 34 4.31 2.87 -10.18
CA CYS A 34 5.15 3.12 -9.01
C CYS A 34 5.86 1.87 -8.49
N THR A 35 5.48 0.69 -8.97
CA THR A 35 5.87 -0.61 -8.43
C THR A 35 6.08 -1.56 -9.60
N LEU A 36 6.99 -1.15 -10.49
CA LEU A 36 7.14 -1.73 -11.82
C LEU A 36 7.34 -3.26 -11.79
N GLY A 37 8.13 -3.77 -10.84
CA GLY A 37 8.49 -5.18 -10.76
C GLY A 37 9.06 -5.70 -12.08
N LEU A 38 8.49 -6.79 -12.60
CA LEU A 38 8.85 -7.36 -13.91
C LEU A 38 8.03 -6.77 -15.08
N ALA A 39 7.46 -5.59 -14.88
CA ALA A 39 6.70 -4.80 -15.84
C ALA A 39 5.48 -5.49 -16.47
N GLY A 40 4.85 -6.43 -15.77
CA GLY A 40 3.71 -7.20 -16.28
C GLY A 40 2.48 -6.32 -16.55
N HIS A 41 2.02 -5.55 -15.56
CA HIS A 41 0.92 -4.59 -15.74
C HIS A 41 1.31 -3.47 -16.71
N SER A 42 2.49 -2.89 -16.53
CA SER A 42 3.03 -1.84 -17.41
C SER A 42 3.05 -2.24 -18.90
N THR A 43 3.46 -3.47 -19.21
CA THR A 43 3.43 -4.02 -20.58
C THR A 43 1.99 -4.06 -21.11
N ALA A 44 1.04 -4.53 -20.30
CA ALA A 44 -0.37 -4.60 -20.71
C ALA A 44 -0.98 -3.20 -20.92
N PHE A 45 -0.64 -2.22 -20.07
CA PHE A 45 -1.09 -0.83 -20.25
C PHE A 45 -0.59 -0.23 -21.56
N LEU A 46 0.71 -0.37 -21.87
CA LEU A 46 1.30 0.16 -23.09
C LEU A 46 0.83 -0.56 -24.36
N LYS A 47 0.49 -1.86 -24.28
CA LYS A 47 -0.14 -2.61 -25.38
C LYS A 47 -1.58 -2.16 -25.63
N ALA A 48 -2.35 -1.91 -24.56
CA ALA A 48 -3.73 -1.46 -24.67
C ALA A 48 -3.85 -0.01 -25.17
N VAL A 49 -2.83 0.82 -24.96
CA VAL A 49 -2.81 2.24 -25.36
C VAL A 49 -1.53 2.60 -26.11
N PRO A 50 -1.51 2.48 -27.44
CA PRO A 50 -0.31 2.73 -28.25
C PRO A 50 0.21 4.17 -28.18
N SER A 51 -0.64 5.14 -27.85
CA SER A 51 -0.29 6.57 -27.76
C SER A 51 0.26 7.00 -26.39
N ALA A 52 0.22 6.11 -25.39
CA ALA A 52 0.65 6.43 -24.04
C ALA A 52 2.16 6.20 -23.87
N THR A 53 2.77 7.03 -23.02
CA THR A 53 4.11 6.81 -22.45
C THR A 53 3.96 6.34 -21.01
N LEU A 54 4.85 5.46 -20.55
CA LEU A 54 4.86 4.96 -19.18
C LEU A 54 6.20 5.20 -18.51
N ILE A 55 6.16 5.80 -17.32
CA ILE A 55 7.29 5.92 -16.41
C ILE A 55 7.18 4.77 -15.40
N GLY A 56 8.16 3.86 -15.40
CA GLY A 56 8.22 2.71 -14.50
C GLY A 56 9.23 2.94 -13.39
N ILE A 57 8.77 2.94 -12.15
CA ILE A 57 9.60 3.17 -10.96
C ILE A 57 9.80 1.83 -10.24
N ASP A 58 11.04 1.49 -9.96
CA ASP A 58 11.37 0.42 -9.02
C ASP A 58 12.61 0.78 -8.20
N ARG A 59 12.65 0.30 -6.95
CA ARG A 59 13.82 0.44 -6.07
C ARG A 59 14.86 -0.64 -6.32
N ASP A 60 14.45 -1.76 -6.90
CA ASP A 60 15.30 -2.90 -7.19
C ASP A 60 15.90 -2.72 -8.60
N SER A 61 17.23 -2.56 -8.65
CA SER A 61 17.95 -2.39 -9.90
C SER A 61 17.91 -3.63 -10.79
N GLU A 62 17.82 -4.83 -10.20
CA GLU A 62 17.73 -6.08 -10.95
C GLU A 62 16.34 -6.22 -11.58
N ALA A 63 15.28 -5.98 -10.80
CA ALA A 63 13.91 -5.96 -11.33
C ALA A 63 13.77 -4.94 -12.46
N LEU A 64 14.32 -3.72 -12.28
CA LEU A 64 14.30 -2.67 -13.29
C LEU A 64 15.03 -3.06 -14.58
N ALA A 65 16.19 -3.73 -14.47
CA ALA A 65 16.93 -4.21 -15.63
C ALA A 65 16.14 -5.28 -16.42
N LEU A 66 15.56 -6.25 -15.71
CA LEU A 66 14.72 -7.30 -16.32
C LEU A 66 13.45 -6.72 -16.96
N ALA A 67 12.80 -5.77 -16.31
CA ALA A 67 11.66 -5.04 -16.84
C ALA A 67 12.00 -4.27 -18.12
N THR A 68 13.16 -3.60 -18.14
CA THR A 68 13.63 -2.86 -19.32
C THR A 68 13.88 -3.80 -20.50
N GLN A 69 14.56 -4.93 -20.25
CA GLN A 69 14.78 -5.95 -21.27
C GLN A 69 13.45 -6.52 -21.82
N ARG A 70 12.47 -6.77 -20.94
CA ARG A 70 11.13 -7.20 -21.36
C ARG A 70 10.46 -6.17 -22.26
N MET A 71 10.51 -4.89 -21.89
CA MET A 71 9.93 -3.79 -22.68
C MET A 71 10.57 -3.67 -24.06
N GLU A 72 11.88 -3.88 -24.18
CA GLU A 72 12.58 -3.96 -25.47
C GLU A 72 12.09 -5.14 -26.33
N GLN A 73 12.01 -6.34 -25.74
CA GLN A 73 11.54 -7.55 -26.44
C GLN A 73 10.10 -7.43 -26.94
N GLU A 74 9.26 -6.71 -26.20
CA GLU A 74 7.86 -6.45 -26.54
C GLU A 74 7.70 -5.29 -27.53
N GLY A 75 8.79 -4.63 -27.97
CA GLY A 75 8.75 -3.50 -28.90
C GLY A 75 8.15 -2.23 -28.28
N LEU A 76 8.31 -2.05 -26.97
CA LEU A 76 7.71 -0.95 -26.19
C LEU A 76 8.74 0.07 -25.69
N ALA A 77 10.04 -0.15 -25.94
CA ALA A 77 11.15 0.66 -25.41
C ALA A 77 10.98 2.18 -25.65
N ASP A 78 10.56 2.58 -26.85
CA ASP A 78 10.40 4.00 -27.21
C ASP A 78 9.37 4.76 -26.37
N ARG A 79 8.49 4.05 -25.66
CA ARG A 79 7.41 4.61 -24.84
C ARG A 79 7.53 4.26 -23.37
N PHE A 80 8.67 3.68 -22.98
CA PHE A 80 8.93 3.25 -21.62
C PHE A 80 10.14 3.98 -21.05
N ILE A 81 9.96 4.55 -19.85
CA ILE A 81 11.00 5.30 -19.14
C ILE A 81 11.27 4.58 -17.81
N PRO A 82 12.32 3.74 -17.72
CA PRO A 82 12.71 3.11 -16.46
C PRO A 82 13.34 4.12 -15.52
N VAL A 83 12.99 4.04 -14.23
CA VAL A 83 13.52 4.90 -13.17
C VAL A 83 13.88 4.08 -11.95
N HIS A 84 15.16 4.10 -11.59
CA HIS A 84 15.62 3.54 -10.32
C HIS A 84 15.37 4.54 -9.20
N ALA A 85 14.28 4.35 -8.47
CA ALA A 85 13.88 5.19 -7.36
C ALA A 85 12.91 4.45 -6.44
N ALA A 86 12.80 4.90 -5.20
CA ALA A 86 11.71 4.43 -4.34
C ALA A 86 10.41 5.16 -4.73
N PHE A 87 9.27 4.47 -4.63
CA PHE A 87 8.01 5.03 -5.08
C PHE A 87 7.55 6.27 -4.28
N ASP A 88 8.01 6.41 -3.04
CA ASP A 88 7.82 7.60 -2.19
C ASP A 88 8.60 8.83 -2.66
N GLN A 89 9.37 8.69 -3.74
CA GLN A 89 10.05 9.78 -4.43
C GLN A 89 9.33 10.20 -5.72
N LEU A 90 8.07 9.76 -5.93
CA LEU A 90 7.27 10.03 -7.13
C LEU A 90 7.31 11.51 -7.56
N ASP A 91 7.14 12.44 -6.62
CA ASP A 91 7.13 13.88 -6.91
C ASP A 91 8.47 14.35 -7.52
N GLN A 92 9.59 13.92 -6.94
CA GLN A 92 10.94 14.22 -7.41
C GLN A 92 11.22 13.57 -8.76
N VAL A 93 10.84 12.30 -8.94
CA VAL A 93 11.00 11.56 -10.20
C VAL A 93 10.35 12.29 -11.37
N LEU A 94 9.14 12.83 -11.16
CA LEU A 94 8.42 13.60 -12.16
C LEU A 94 9.04 15.00 -12.37
N ALA A 95 9.44 15.68 -11.30
CA ALA A 95 10.09 17.00 -11.37
C ALA A 95 11.41 16.96 -12.18
N ASP A 96 12.26 15.97 -11.93
CA ASP A 96 13.54 15.79 -12.63
C ASP A 96 13.38 15.58 -14.14
N ARG A 97 12.20 15.13 -14.55
CA ARG A 97 11.84 14.89 -15.97
C ARG A 97 11.03 16.03 -16.57
N GLY A 98 10.81 17.13 -15.84
CA GLY A 98 9.96 18.23 -16.29
C GLY A 98 8.49 17.86 -16.46
N VAL A 99 8.03 16.78 -15.81
CA VAL A 99 6.64 16.32 -15.89
C VAL A 99 5.84 16.94 -14.75
N GLU A 100 4.99 17.92 -15.08
CA GLU A 100 4.17 18.60 -14.08
C GLU A 100 3.00 17.74 -13.60
N ARG A 101 2.35 17.04 -14.53
CA ARG A 101 1.17 16.21 -14.29
C ARG A 101 1.20 14.94 -15.14
N VAL A 102 0.50 13.93 -14.65
CA VAL A 102 0.32 12.62 -15.28
C VAL A 102 -1.17 12.28 -15.32
N ASP A 103 -1.51 11.25 -16.09
CA ASP A 103 -2.90 10.89 -16.38
C ASP A 103 -3.32 9.61 -15.66
N ALA A 104 -2.38 8.74 -15.35
CA ALA A 104 -2.68 7.61 -14.51
C ALA A 104 -1.48 7.26 -13.62
N VAL A 105 -1.77 6.84 -12.39
CA VAL A 105 -0.79 6.32 -11.44
C VAL A 105 -1.28 4.96 -10.96
N PHE A 106 -0.42 3.96 -11.08
CA PHE A 106 -0.64 2.59 -10.64
C PHE A 106 0.32 2.22 -9.51
N MET A 107 -0.15 1.43 -8.54
CA MET A 107 0.63 0.90 -7.42
C MET A 107 0.16 -0.52 -7.08
N ASP A 108 1.01 -1.51 -7.27
CA ASP A 108 0.92 -2.89 -6.77
C ASP A 108 1.83 -3.01 -5.53
N LEU A 109 1.23 -2.94 -4.34
CA LEU A 109 1.96 -2.84 -3.06
C LEU A 109 2.51 -4.19 -2.57
N GLY A 110 2.33 -5.27 -3.34
CA GLY A 110 2.80 -6.60 -2.98
C GLY A 110 4.33 -6.72 -2.90
N LEU A 111 4.79 -7.85 -2.37
CA LEU A 111 6.17 -8.27 -2.57
C LEU A 111 6.36 -8.73 -4.02
N SER A 112 7.47 -8.36 -4.65
CA SER A 112 7.79 -8.88 -5.98
C SER A 112 8.09 -10.39 -5.91
N SER A 113 7.91 -11.13 -7.02
CA SER A 113 8.31 -12.54 -7.09
C SER A 113 9.76 -12.75 -6.67
N LEU A 114 10.68 -11.91 -7.16
CA LEU A 114 12.11 -12.00 -6.85
C LEU A 114 12.33 -12.02 -5.33
N GLN A 115 11.65 -11.13 -4.60
CA GLN A 115 11.75 -11.04 -3.14
C GLN A 115 11.17 -12.27 -2.39
N ILE A 116 10.16 -12.92 -2.96
CA ILE A 116 9.56 -14.13 -2.37
C ILE A 116 10.41 -15.37 -2.69
N ASP A 117 10.94 -15.43 -3.91
CA ASP A 117 11.69 -16.58 -4.43
C ASP A 117 13.14 -16.60 -3.90
N GLU A 118 13.67 -15.46 -3.44
CA GLU A 118 14.90 -15.37 -2.65
C GLU A 118 14.69 -15.93 -1.22
N ALA A 119 14.67 -17.26 -1.12
CA ALA A 119 14.48 -17.98 0.14
C ALA A 119 15.43 -17.52 1.27
N ASP A 120 16.63 -17.02 0.92
CA ASP A 120 17.67 -16.62 1.87
C ASP A 120 17.46 -15.24 2.50
N ARG A 121 16.48 -14.44 2.04
CA ARG A 121 16.21 -13.10 2.60
C ARG A 121 15.28 -13.08 3.81
N GLY A 122 14.70 -14.23 4.16
CA GLY A 122 13.87 -14.38 5.36
C GLY A 122 12.49 -13.72 5.29
N PHE A 123 11.96 -13.44 4.09
CA PHE A 123 10.59 -12.96 3.92
C PHE A 123 9.52 -14.04 4.16
N SER A 124 9.87 -15.31 3.95
CA SER A 124 8.97 -16.44 4.14
C SER A 124 9.18 -17.14 5.49
N TYR A 125 8.08 -17.63 6.05
CA TYR A 125 8.07 -18.54 7.19
C TYR A 125 8.06 -20.02 6.78
N SER A 126 7.97 -20.34 5.48
CA SER A 126 7.90 -21.73 4.98
C SER A 126 9.26 -22.43 4.97
N HIS A 127 10.34 -21.67 4.90
CA HIS A 127 11.72 -22.16 4.91
C HIS A 127 12.53 -21.43 5.97
N ASN A 128 13.53 -22.11 6.53
CA ASN A 128 14.42 -21.52 7.52
C ASN A 128 15.50 -20.70 6.81
N ALA A 129 15.61 -19.41 7.17
CA ALA A 129 16.54 -18.46 6.57
C ALA A 129 16.96 -17.39 7.61
N PRO A 130 18.03 -16.62 7.37
CA PRO A 130 18.39 -15.47 8.20
C PRO A 130 17.23 -14.46 8.35
N LEU A 131 17.09 -13.84 9.53
CA LEU A 131 16.09 -12.80 9.80
C LEU A 131 16.52 -11.44 9.24
N ASP A 132 16.51 -11.31 7.91
CA ASP A 132 16.85 -10.06 7.23
C ASP A 132 15.61 -9.18 6.95
N MET A 133 14.75 -9.60 6.01
CA MET A 133 13.54 -8.90 5.56
C MET A 133 13.73 -7.50 4.93
N ARG A 134 14.95 -7.04 4.62
CA ARG A 134 15.16 -5.77 3.90
C ARG A 134 14.86 -5.90 2.42
N MET A 135 14.00 -5.05 1.86
CA MET A 135 13.83 -4.95 0.40
C MET A 135 15.02 -4.25 -0.27
N ASP A 136 15.64 -3.30 0.44
CA ASP A 136 16.85 -2.61 0.02
C ASP A 136 18.00 -3.04 0.96
N VAL A 137 18.98 -3.76 0.43
CA VAL A 137 20.11 -4.28 1.23
C VAL A 137 21.10 -3.21 1.69
N SER A 138 21.01 -2.00 1.16
CA SER A 138 21.86 -0.88 1.57
C SER A 138 21.45 -0.29 2.93
N GLN A 139 20.20 -0.49 3.35
CA GLN A 139 19.72 -0.03 4.66
C GLN A 139 20.24 -0.92 5.80
N SER A 140 20.37 -0.35 7.00
CA SER A 140 20.98 -1.05 8.13
C SER A 140 20.00 -1.95 8.91
N LEU A 141 18.74 -1.53 9.04
CA LEU A 141 17.75 -2.16 9.92
C LEU A 141 17.31 -3.53 9.38
N THR A 142 17.54 -4.60 10.14
CA THR A 142 17.04 -5.96 9.82
C THR A 142 15.98 -6.42 10.81
N ALA A 143 15.21 -7.44 10.46
CA ALA A 143 14.29 -8.10 11.38
C ALA A 143 15.02 -8.67 12.61
N GLU A 144 16.21 -9.25 12.42
CA GLU A 144 17.10 -9.69 13.51
C GLU A 144 17.44 -8.55 14.46
N GLN A 145 17.85 -7.38 13.94
CA GLN A 145 18.20 -6.23 14.76
C GLN A 145 17.00 -5.71 15.56
N ILE A 146 15.81 -5.65 14.97
CA ILE A 146 14.58 -5.27 15.68
C ILE A 146 14.36 -6.22 16.87
N LEU A 147 14.41 -7.53 16.63
CA LEU A 147 14.21 -8.55 17.66
C LEU A 147 15.30 -8.51 18.74
N ALA A 148 16.54 -8.19 18.36
CA ALA A 148 17.68 -8.11 19.26
C ALA A 148 17.66 -6.84 20.14
N THR A 149 17.16 -5.72 19.64
CA THR A 149 17.37 -4.40 20.26
C THR A 149 16.12 -3.75 20.82
N TYR A 150 14.95 -3.89 20.20
CA TYR A 150 13.73 -3.21 20.64
C TYR A 150 13.32 -3.70 22.04
N ASP A 151 12.74 -2.83 22.86
CA ASP A 151 12.18 -3.28 24.13
C ASP A 151 10.84 -4.01 23.93
N ALA A 152 10.30 -4.60 25.01
CA ALA A 152 9.05 -5.35 24.92
C ALA A 152 7.85 -4.47 24.55
N ALA A 153 7.88 -3.18 24.88
CA ALA A 153 6.79 -2.26 24.55
C ALA A 153 6.80 -1.91 23.06
N ASP A 154 7.98 -1.65 22.50
CA ASP A 154 8.16 -1.37 21.08
C ASP A 154 7.85 -2.59 20.22
N LEU A 155 8.32 -3.79 20.60
CA LEU A 155 7.95 -5.04 19.94
C LEU A 155 6.43 -5.26 19.97
N ALA A 156 5.79 -5.09 21.13
CA ALA A 156 4.35 -5.23 21.25
C ALA A 156 3.60 -4.19 20.41
N ARG A 157 4.12 -2.95 20.32
CA ARG A 157 3.58 -1.88 19.48
C ARG A 157 3.58 -2.30 18.02
N ILE A 158 4.72 -2.72 17.47
CA ILE A 158 4.81 -3.09 16.04
C ILE A 158 3.94 -4.31 15.73
N PHE A 159 3.92 -5.34 16.59
CA PHE A 159 3.09 -6.53 16.36
C PHE A 159 1.59 -6.21 16.43
N THR A 160 1.19 -5.27 17.28
CA THR A 160 -0.19 -4.80 17.34
C THR A 160 -0.55 -3.92 16.15
N GLN A 161 0.29 -2.93 15.83
CA GLN A 161 0.00 -1.90 14.84
C GLN A 161 0.15 -2.41 13.41
N TYR A 162 1.17 -3.21 13.14
CA TYR A 162 1.52 -3.67 11.80
C TYR A 162 1.14 -5.14 11.54
N GLY A 163 1.04 -5.96 12.59
CA GLY A 163 0.62 -7.35 12.47
C GLY A 163 -0.85 -7.60 12.79
N GLU A 164 -1.53 -6.65 13.44
CA GLU A 164 -2.86 -6.86 14.05
C GLU A 164 -2.87 -8.14 14.95
N GLU A 165 -1.74 -8.40 15.64
CA GLU A 165 -1.51 -9.60 16.45
C GLU A 165 -2.11 -9.45 17.86
N ARG A 166 -2.96 -10.39 18.25
CA ARG A 166 -3.67 -10.38 19.54
C ARG A 166 -2.76 -10.76 20.70
N PHE A 167 -1.80 -11.64 20.46
CA PHE A 167 -0.80 -12.09 21.44
C PHE A 167 0.48 -11.24 21.41
N SER A 168 0.41 -10.02 20.86
CA SER A 168 1.56 -9.13 20.67
C SER A 168 2.40 -8.94 21.93
N ARG A 169 1.74 -8.71 23.08
CA ARG A 169 2.41 -8.51 24.37
C ARG A 169 3.09 -9.79 24.87
N GLN A 170 2.46 -10.95 24.71
CA GLN A 170 3.03 -12.22 25.13
C GLN A 170 4.25 -12.57 24.26
N ILE A 171 4.11 -12.45 22.95
CA ILE A 171 5.20 -12.73 21.98
C ILE A 171 6.39 -11.79 22.26
N ALA A 172 6.13 -10.49 22.42
CA ALA A 172 7.19 -9.51 22.73
C ALA A 172 7.93 -9.81 24.04
N ARG A 173 7.21 -10.17 25.11
CA ARG A 173 7.82 -10.55 26.38
C ARG A 173 8.69 -11.80 26.23
N GLU A 174 8.21 -12.80 25.50
CA GLU A 174 8.95 -14.05 25.29
C GLU A 174 10.23 -13.82 24.47
N ILE A 175 10.17 -12.98 23.43
CA ILE A 175 11.35 -12.58 22.65
C ILE A 175 12.40 -11.94 23.55
N VAL A 176 12.02 -10.95 24.36
CA VAL A 176 12.96 -10.25 25.24
C VAL A 176 13.52 -11.18 26.33
N ALA A 177 12.70 -12.07 26.87
CA ALA A 177 13.14 -13.05 27.87
C ALA A 177 14.17 -14.03 27.30
N ARG A 178 13.98 -14.51 26.07
CA ARG A 178 14.84 -15.53 25.45
C ARG A 178 16.09 -14.98 24.79
N ARG A 179 16.04 -13.79 24.17
CA ARG A 179 17.12 -13.29 23.30
C ARG A 179 18.49 -13.15 23.97
N SER A 180 18.53 -13.01 25.30
CA SER A 180 19.78 -12.95 26.06
C SER A 180 20.51 -14.31 26.14
N ARG A 181 19.78 -15.41 26.02
CA ARG A 181 20.30 -16.79 26.09
C ARG A 181 20.39 -17.41 24.70
N THR A 182 19.36 -17.22 23.90
CA THR A 182 19.24 -17.76 22.55
C THR A 182 18.82 -16.61 21.62
N PRO A 183 19.78 -15.94 20.97
CA PRO A 183 19.48 -14.92 19.97
C PRO A 183 18.58 -15.47 18.84
N LEU A 184 17.61 -14.67 18.42
CA LEU A 184 16.72 -14.98 17.29
C LEU A 184 17.37 -14.47 16.01
N THR A 185 17.99 -15.39 15.27
CA THR A 185 18.76 -15.10 14.04
C THR A 185 18.13 -15.71 12.80
N THR A 186 17.22 -16.69 12.95
CA THR A 186 16.56 -17.34 11.82
C THR A 186 15.03 -17.33 11.90
N THR A 187 14.39 -17.37 10.73
CA THR A 187 12.93 -17.41 10.59
C THR A 187 12.31 -18.62 11.28
N GLY A 188 12.99 -19.77 11.27
CA GLY A 188 12.55 -20.98 11.97
C GLY A 188 12.50 -20.82 13.49
N GLN A 189 13.48 -20.14 14.08
CA GLN A 189 13.50 -19.85 15.53
C GLN A 189 12.33 -18.93 15.92
N LEU A 190 12.09 -17.88 15.13
CA LEU A 190 10.95 -16.99 15.36
C LEU A 190 9.62 -17.72 15.21
N ASN A 191 9.49 -18.56 14.19
CA ASN A 191 8.29 -19.33 13.93
C ASN A 191 7.98 -20.30 15.10
N GLN A 192 9.00 -21.00 15.60
CA GLN A 192 8.87 -21.87 16.76
C GLN A 192 8.45 -21.10 18.02
N LEU A 193 9.09 -19.96 18.30
CA LEU A 193 8.74 -19.12 19.45
C LEU A 193 7.28 -18.68 19.41
N VAL A 194 6.81 -18.20 18.24
CA VAL A 194 5.42 -17.77 18.10
C VAL A 194 4.46 -18.95 18.23
N ASP A 195 4.80 -20.13 17.69
CA ASP A 195 3.97 -21.33 17.84
C ASP A 195 3.81 -21.75 19.31
N GLU A 196 4.89 -21.69 20.09
CA GLU A 196 4.87 -21.99 21.53
C GLU A 196 4.04 -20.98 22.35
N VAL A 197 4.05 -19.71 21.97
CA VAL A 197 3.34 -18.64 22.69
C VAL A 197 1.86 -18.58 22.34
N VAL A 198 1.48 -18.84 21.08
CA VAL A 198 0.11 -18.69 20.59
C VAL A 198 -0.69 -19.99 20.83
N PRO A 199 -1.70 -19.98 21.73
CA PRO A 199 -2.48 -21.17 22.05
C PRO A 199 -3.20 -21.73 20.82
N GLN A 200 -3.23 -23.06 20.66
CA GLN A 200 -3.86 -23.74 19.50
C GLN A 200 -5.30 -23.28 19.24
N ALA A 201 -6.11 -23.11 20.29
CA ALA A 201 -7.50 -22.66 20.21
C ALA A 201 -7.68 -21.24 19.61
N HIS A 202 -6.61 -20.46 19.54
CA HIS A 202 -6.61 -19.08 19.04
C HIS A 202 -5.75 -18.88 17.79
N ARG A 203 -5.23 -19.96 17.20
CA ARG A 203 -4.45 -19.87 15.97
C ARG A 203 -5.36 -19.52 14.78
N PRO A 204 -4.98 -18.54 13.94
CA PRO A 204 -5.70 -18.26 12.70
C PRO A 204 -5.56 -19.44 11.74
N ALA A 205 -6.40 -19.48 10.69
CA ALA A 205 -6.16 -20.37 9.56
C ALA A 205 -4.80 -20.04 8.91
N GLY A 206 -3.94 -21.05 8.77
CA GLY A 206 -2.56 -20.89 8.28
C GLY A 206 -1.51 -20.80 9.40
N ASN A 207 -0.33 -20.27 9.08
CA ASN A 207 0.79 -20.19 10.03
C ASN A 207 0.54 -19.07 11.09
N PRO A 208 0.63 -19.37 12.40
CA PRO A 208 0.40 -18.39 13.46
C PRO A 208 1.39 -17.21 13.47
N ALA A 209 2.62 -17.40 12.96
CA ALA A 209 3.64 -16.37 12.87
C ALA A 209 3.45 -15.37 11.73
N LYS A 210 2.52 -15.62 10.79
CA LYS A 210 2.31 -14.77 9.60
C LYS A 210 2.18 -13.27 9.94
N ARG A 211 1.46 -12.94 11.02
CA ARG A 211 1.25 -11.55 11.47
C ARG A 211 2.50 -10.91 12.07
N VAL A 212 3.32 -11.69 12.75
CA VAL A 212 4.60 -11.23 13.31
C VAL A 212 5.59 -10.95 12.17
N PHE A 213 5.66 -11.85 11.19
CA PHE A 213 6.48 -11.64 9.99
C PHE A 213 6.04 -10.41 9.20
N GLN A 214 4.73 -10.24 9.00
CA GLN A 214 4.18 -9.03 8.39
C GLN A 214 4.59 -7.76 9.16
N ALA A 215 4.47 -7.77 10.48
CA ALA A 215 4.82 -6.62 11.30
C ALA A 215 6.30 -6.24 11.21
N LEU A 216 7.19 -7.23 11.25
CA LEU A 216 8.63 -7.02 11.09
C LEU A 216 8.95 -6.49 9.70
N ARG A 217 8.36 -7.07 8.65
CA ARG A 217 8.55 -6.62 7.26
C ARG A 217 8.17 -5.14 7.09
N ILE A 218 7.00 -4.76 7.60
CA ILE A 218 6.50 -3.38 7.54
C ILE A 218 7.42 -2.43 8.32
N GLU A 219 7.87 -2.82 9.52
CA GLU A 219 8.78 -2.00 10.34
C GLU A 219 10.15 -1.85 9.67
N VAL A 220 10.73 -2.93 9.15
CA VAL A 220 12.04 -2.90 8.44
C VAL A 220 11.97 -1.95 7.25
N ASN A 221 10.92 -2.05 6.44
CA ASN A 221 10.88 -1.40 5.13
C ASN A 221 10.16 -0.05 5.12
N GLY A 222 9.53 0.34 6.24
CA GLY A 222 8.72 1.55 6.36
C GLY A 222 7.54 1.58 5.38
N GLU A 223 6.98 0.42 5.03
CA GLU A 223 6.04 0.26 3.89
C GLU A 223 4.84 1.19 3.97
N LEU A 224 4.21 1.27 5.15
CA LEU A 224 3.01 2.08 5.35
C LEU A 224 3.30 3.59 5.35
N ASP A 225 4.45 4.01 5.86
CA ASP A 225 4.85 5.42 5.86
C ASP A 225 5.13 5.89 4.44
N LYS A 226 5.83 5.06 3.64
CA LYS A 226 6.06 5.29 2.22
C LYS A 226 4.74 5.40 1.46
N LEU A 227 3.82 4.45 1.66
CA LEU A 227 2.49 4.51 1.05
C LEU A 227 1.73 5.78 1.44
N ALA A 228 1.71 6.12 2.73
CA ALA A 228 1.03 7.31 3.24
C ALA A 228 1.62 8.63 2.69
N SER A 229 2.92 8.65 2.38
CA SER A 229 3.58 9.78 1.72
C SER A 229 3.26 9.83 0.21
N THR A 230 3.22 8.68 -0.47
CA THR A 230 3.13 8.60 -1.93
C THR A 230 1.74 8.90 -2.46
N LEU A 231 0.69 8.44 -1.78
CA LEU A 231 -0.70 8.67 -2.21
C LEU A 231 -1.02 10.18 -2.40
N PRO A 232 -0.66 11.08 -1.46
CA PRO A 232 -0.75 12.53 -1.67
C PRO A 232 0.05 13.06 -2.87
N GLN A 233 1.28 12.57 -3.09
CA GLN A 233 2.11 12.96 -4.24
C GLN A 233 1.42 12.60 -5.55
N ALA A 234 0.92 11.36 -5.65
CA ALA A 234 0.20 10.88 -6.81
C ALA A 234 -1.05 11.74 -7.10
N ALA A 235 -1.87 12.02 -6.09
CA ALA A 235 -3.04 12.88 -6.27
C ALA A 235 -2.68 14.29 -6.74
N ASN A 236 -1.62 14.88 -6.18
CA ASN A 236 -1.16 16.21 -6.59
C ASN A 236 -0.67 16.25 -8.04
N ARG A 237 -0.10 15.14 -8.53
CA ARG A 237 0.42 15.00 -9.88
C ARG A 237 -0.62 14.57 -10.90
N LEU A 238 -1.83 14.19 -10.51
CA LEU A 238 -2.87 13.79 -11.47
C LEU A 238 -3.57 15.00 -12.13
N ASN A 239 -3.77 14.88 -13.45
CA ASN A 239 -4.66 15.75 -14.22
C ASN A 239 -6.14 15.52 -13.86
N VAL A 240 -7.01 16.47 -14.20
CA VAL A 240 -8.46 16.21 -14.20
C VAL A 240 -8.77 15.12 -15.24
N GLY A 241 -9.59 14.15 -14.86
CA GLY A 241 -9.81 12.90 -15.59
C GLY A 241 -8.74 11.83 -15.32
N GLY A 242 -7.66 12.19 -14.62
CA GLY A 242 -6.60 11.26 -14.28
C GLY A 242 -7.00 10.28 -13.18
N ARG A 243 -6.35 9.12 -13.14
CA ARG A 243 -6.75 7.99 -12.27
C ARG A 243 -5.62 7.52 -11.35
N LEU A 244 -5.98 7.24 -10.10
CA LEU A 244 -5.14 6.55 -9.14
C LEU A 244 -5.70 5.15 -8.92
N VAL A 245 -4.92 4.12 -9.24
CA VAL A 245 -5.28 2.71 -9.14
C VAL A 245 -4.28 2.01 -8.23
N VAL A 246 -4.78 1.30 -7.20
CA VAL A 246 -3.92 0.69 -6.18
C VAL A 246 -4.39 -0.71 -5.83
N GLU A 247 -3.47 -1.68 -5.89
CA GLU A 247 -3.61 -3.03 -5.36
C GLU A 247 -2.95 -3.13 -3.99
N SER A 248 -3.72 -3.57 -3.00
CA SER A 248 -3.26 -3.81 -1.63
C SER A 248 -3.43 -5.28 -1.26
N TYR A 249 -2.49 -5.85 -0.52
CA TYR A 249 -2.46 -7.28 -0.17
C TYR A 249 -2.73 -7.52 1.32
N HIS A 250 -2.73 -6.47 2.13
CA HIS A 250 -3.16 -6.57 3.52
C HIS A 250 -4.09 -5.44 3.97
N SER A 251 -4.74 -5.67 5.10
CA SER A 251 -5.75 -4.78 5.70
C SER A 251 -5.24 -3.36 5.95
N LEU A 252 -3.99 -3.21 6.41
CA LEU A 252 -3.42 -1.90 6.73
C LEU A 252 -3.11 -1.05 5.49
N GLU A 253 -2.62 -1.63 4.40
CA GLU A 253 -2.50 -0.96 3.10
C GLU A 253 -3.88 -0.53 2.60
N ASP A 254 -4.83 -1.47 2.49
CA ASP A 254 -6.20 -1.22 2.00
C ASP A 254 -6.88 -0.11 2.82
N LYS A 255 -6.67 -0.11 4.14
CA LYS A 255 -7.17 0.93 5.05
C LYS A 255 -6.52 2.28 4.77
N THR A 256 -5.23 2.32 4.51
CA THR A 256 -4.49 3.56 4.19
C THR A 256 -4.99 4.14 2.86
N VAL A 257 -5.04 3.31 1.82
CA VAL A 257 -5.57 3.68 0.49
C VAL A 257 -7.01 4.16 0.58
N LYS A 258 -7.89 3.38 1.21
CA LYS A 258 -9.30 3.74 1.40
C LYS A 258 -9.46 5.05 2.15
N SER A 259 -8.69 5.24 3.21
CA SER A 259 -8.79 6.45 4.05
C SER A 259 -8.27 7.68 3.32
N PHE A 260 -7.24 7.52 2.46
CA PHE A 260 -6.77 8.57 1.57
C PHE A 260 -7.82 8.94 0.52
N MET A 261 -8.30 7.97 -0.27
CA MET A 261 -9.28 8.20 -1.32
C MET A 261 -10.57 8.84 -0.77
N ALA A 262 -11.01 8.45 0.43
CA ALA A 262 -12.19 9.02 1.08
C ALA A 262 -12.11 10.54 1.33
N GLN A 263 -10.91 11.13 1.37
CA GLN A 263 -10.72 12.56 1.60
C GLN A 263 -11.32 13.43 0.48
N GLY A 264 -11.38 12.92 -0.75
CA GLY A 264 -11.91 13.65 -1.91
C GLY A 264 -13.27 13.17 -2.41
N LEU A 265 -13.88 12.17 -1.79
CA LEU A 265 -15.13 11.53 -2.25
C LEU A 265 -16.41 12.17 -1.69
N ARG A 266 -16.29 13.04 -0.69
CA ARG A 266 -17.44 13.64 0.02
C ARG A 266 -17.31 15.15 0.08
N VAL A 267 -18.46 15.78 0.28
CA VAL A 267 -18.52 17.22 0.54
C VAL A 267 -17.82 17.50 1.88
N ASP A 268 -16.95 18.50 1.85
CA ASP A 268 -16.14 18.94 3.00
C ASP A 268 -16.79 20.14 3.71
N VAL A 269 -18.02 19.95 4.21
CA VAL A 269 -18.77 20.95 4.99
C VAL A 269 -19.60 20.30 6.11
N PRO A 270 -19.95 21.04 7.19
CA PRO A 270 -20.89 20.58 8.20
C PRO A 270 -22.28 20.25 7.62
N ALA A 271 -22.97 19.28 8.22
CA ALA A 271 -24.33 18.93 7.83
C ALA A 271 -25.29 20.11 8.01
N GLY A 272 -26.18 20.30 7.03
CA GLY A 272 -27.21 21.36 7.07
C GLY A 272 -26.78 22.72 6.54
N MET A 273 -25.58 22.83 5.93
CA MET A 273 -25.17 24.08 5.28
C MET A 273 -26.07 24.38 4.06
N PRO A 274 -26.66 25.59 3.94
CA PRO A 274 -27.63 25.90 2.88
C PRO A 274 -27.02 25.87 1.47
N VAL A 275 -25.74 26.24 1.37
CA VAL A 275 -24.99 26.29 0.11
C VAL A 275 -23.62 25.68 0.36
N ILE A 276 -23.24 24.74 -0.49
CA ILE A 276 -21.93 24.10 -0.45
C ILE A 276 -20.97 24.95 -1.30
N PRO A 277 -19.89 25.52 -0.72
CA PRO A 277 -18.91 26.26 -1.48
C PRO A 277 -18.32 25.40 -2.61
N PRO A 278 -18.03 25.95 -3.80
CA PRO A 278 -17.41 25.19 -4.88
C PRO A 278 -16.13 24.47 -4.44
N ASP A 279 -15.34 25.09 -3.58
CA ASP A 279 -14.08 24.57 -3.02
C ASP A 279 -14.26 23.37 -2.08
N ALA A 280 -15.48 23.12 -1.59
CA ALA A 280 -15.82 22.03 -0.68
C ALA A 280 -16.50 20.83 -1.35
N GLN A 281 -16.70 20.89 -2.67
CA GLN A 281 -17.25 19.78 -3.43
C GLN A 281 -16.23 18.64 -3.57
N PRO A 282 -16.70 17.37 -3.71
CA PRO A 282 -15.83 16.23 -3.98
C PRO A 282 -14.98 16.46 -5.23
N PHE A 283 -13.69 16.11 -5.16
CA PHE A 283 -12.75 16.18 -6.29
C PHE A 283 -12.26 14.82 -6.77
N PHE A 284 -12.64 13.75 -6.07
CA PHE A 284 -12.52 12.38 -6.55
C PHE A 284 -13.88 11.81 -6.91
N LYS A 285 -13.86 10.86 -7.85
CA LYS A 285 -14.96 9.95 -8.17
C LYS A 285 -14.49 8.53 -7.98
N GLU A 286 -15.21 7.74 -7.18
CA GLU A 286 -14.91 6.33 -6.98
C GLU A 286 -15.18 5.55 -8.28
N LEU A 287 -14.21 4.75 -8.71
CA LEU A 287 -14.33 3.91 -9.91
C LEU A 287 -14.67 2.46 -9.57
N THR A 288 -14.42 2.04 -8.34
CA THR A 288 -14.71 0.70 -7.83
C THR A 288 -15.83 0.78 -6.80
N ARG A 289 -16.77 -0.18 -6.76
CA ARG A 289 -17.77 -0.25 -5.68
C ARG A 289 -17.15 -0.97 -4.48
N GLY A 290 -16.48 -0.22 -3.62
CA GLY A 290 -15.60 -0.83 -2.61
C GLY A 290 -14.32 -1.36 -3.24
N ALA A 291 -13.67 -2.35 -2.62
CA ALA A 291 -12.49 -2.99 -3.21
C ALA A 291 -12.93 -4.14 -4.13
N ILE A 292 -12.41 -4.17 -5.35
CA ILE A 292 -12.46 -5.35 -6.21
C ILE A 292 -11.55 -6.41 -5.59
N LYS A 293 -11.99 -7.67 -5.64
CA LYS A 293 -11.26 -8.84 -5.15
C LYS A 293 -11.16 -9.84 -6.29
N ALA A 294 -10.13 -10.68 -6.23
CA ALA A 294 -10.05 -11.86 -7.09
C ALA A 294 -11.26 -12.78 -6.85
N ASP A 295 -11.78 -13.32 -7.95
CA ASP A 295 -12.76 -14.39 -7.93
C ASP A 295 -12.07 -15.75 -7.79
N ASP A 296 -12.87 -16.82 -7.69
CA ASP A 296 -12.34 -18.16 -7.45
C ASP A 296 -11.48 -18.66 -8.63
N GLU A 297 -11.74 -18.20 -9.86
CA GLU A 297 -10.97 -18.57 -11.06
C GLU A 297 -9.58 -17.90 -11.05
N GLU A 298 -9.52 -16.60 -10.77
CA GLU A 298 -8.27 -15.84 -10.62
C GLU A 298 -7.43 -16.37 -9.44
N ILE A 299 -8.06 -16.80 -8.35
CA ILE A 299 -7.35 -17.38 -7.19
C ILE A 299 -6.79 -18.77 -7.53
N ALA A 300 -7.56 -19.60 -8.23
CA ALA A 300 -7.11 -20.92 -8.66
C ALA A 300 -5.93 -20.82 -9.62
N PHE A 301 -5.96 -19.84 -10.52
CA PHE A 301 -4.90 -19.58 -11.49
C PHE A 301 -3.68 -18.89 -10.87
N ASN A 302 -3.91 -17.90 -10.01
CA ASN A 302 -2.89 -17.10 -9.35
C ASN A 302 -3.17 -17.00 -7.84
N PRO A 303 -2.70 -17.94 -7.00
CA PRO A 303 -2.98 -17.95 -5.57
C PRO A 303 -2.57 -16.67 -4.81
N ARG A 304 -1.68 -15.85 -5.38
CA ARG A 304 -1.26 -14.56 -4.79
C ARG A 304 -2.36 -13.50 -4.85
N SER A 305 -3.33 -13.66 -5.75
CA SER A 305 -4.48 -12.76 -5.89
C SER A 305 -5.47 -12.89 -4.73
N ALA A 306 -5.42 -13.96 -3.93
CA ALA A 306 -6.43 -14.27 -2.91
C ALA A 306 -6.65 -13.15 -1.86
N SER A 307 -5.60 -12.40 -1.54
CA SER A 307 -5.66 -11.30 -0.57
C SER A 307 -5.82 -9.92 -1.22
N VAL A 308 -5.84 -9.82 -2.55
CA VAL A 308 -5.82 -8.54 -3.25
C VAL A 308 -7.08 -7.72 -2.95
N ARG A 309 -6.86 -6.42 -2.83
CA ARG A 309 -7.87 -5.38 -2.74
C ARG A 309 -7.51 -4.29 -3.74
N LEU A 310 -8.19 -4.28 -4.87
CA LEU A 310 -8.02 -3.27 -5.90
C LEU A 310 -8.99 -2.12 -5.69
N ARG A 311 -8.47 -0.90 -5.61
CA ARG A 311 -9.26 0.35 -5.50
C ARG A 311 -8.82 1.34 -6.55
N ALA A 312 -9.77 2.14 -7.03
CA ALA A 312 -9.46 3.24 -7.92
C ALA A 312 -10.35 4.46 -7.73
N VAL A 313 -9.75 5.64 -7.92
CA VAL A 313 -10.43 6.93 -8.02
C VAL A 313 -9.99 7.70 -9.26
N GLU A 314 -10.89 8.52 -9.77
CA GLU A 314 -10.63 9.50 -10.82
C GLU A 314 -10.66 10.91 -10.22
N VAL A 315 -9.74 11.78 -10.63
CA VAL A 315 -9.80 13.22 -10.33
C VAL A 315 -10.91 13.84 -11.18
N SER A 316 -12.11 13.97 -10.61
CA SER A 316 -13.31 14.36 -11.37
C SER A 316 -13.38 15.86 -11.68
N ARG A 317 -12.59 16.67 -10.98
CA ARG A 317 -12.47 18.12 -11.13
C ARG A 317 -11.16 18.62 -10.54
N PRO A 318 -10.74 19.88 -10.78
CA PRO A 318 -9.53 20.42 -10.18
C PRO A 318 -9.53 20.22 -8.65
N ILE A 319 -8.48 19.57 -8.15
CA ILE A 319 -8.22 19.46 -6.71
C ILE A 319 -8.01 20.87 -6.18
N PRO A 320 -8.79 21.30 -5.17
CA PRO A 320 -8.68 22.67 -4.70
C PRO A 320 -7.36 22.96 -4.00
N GLU A 321 -6.89 24.22 -4.04
CA GLU A 321 -5.53 24.58 -3.65
C GLU A 321 -5.23 24.24 -2.17
N ARG A 322 -6.22 24.42 -1.28
CA ARG A 322 -6.08 24.01 0.13
C ARG A 322 -5.78 22.51 0.29
N TRP A 323 -6.35 21.68 -0.59
CA TRP A 323 -6.11 20.24 -0.61
C TRP A 323 -4.76 19.91 -1.22
N ARG A 324 -4.34 20.63 -2.27
CA ARG A 324 -2.99 20.47 -2.84
C ARG A 324 -1.89 20.79 -1.84
N SER A 325 -2.03 21.91 -1.14
CA SER A 325 -1.14 22.33 -0.05
C SER A 325 -1.12 21.30 1.08
N ARG A 326 -2.29 20.77 1.47
CA ARG A 326 -2.38 19.69 2.47
C ARG A 326 -1.68 18.41 2.00
N PHE A 327 -1.91 17.98 0.77
CA PHE A 327 -1.26 16.80 0.21
C PHE A 327 0.26 16.95 0.12
N ALA A 328 0.76 18.14 -0.20
CA ALA A 328 2.19 18.43 -0.16
C ALA A 328 2.77 18.33 1.26
N TYR A 329 2.06 18.85 2.26
CA TYR A 329 2.44 18.71 3.68
C TYR A 329 2.44 17.23 4.11
N ASP A 330 1.37 16.51 3.80
CA ASP A 330 1.16 15.12 4.19
C ASP A 330 2.21 14.19 3.56
N ALA A 331 2.65 14.48 2.34
CA ALA A 331 3.75 13.78 1.67
C ALA A 331 5.07 13.88 2.45
N GLN A 332 5.34 15.04 3.07
CA GLN A 332 6.55 15.28 3.85
C GLN A 332 6.45 14.78 5.30
N HIS A 333 5.22 14.57 5.82
CA HIS A 333 4.97 14.24 7.22
C HIS A 333 4.01 13.03 7.40
N PRO A 334 4.31 11.85 6.82
CA PRO A 334 3.39 10.70 6.82
C PRO A 334 2.98 10.25 8.23
N ASN A 335 3.90 10.35 9.21
CA ASN A 335 3.70 9.93 10.59
C ASN A 335 2.73 10.80 11.41
N GLU A 336 2.56 12.07 11.07
CA GLU A 336 1.62 12.95 11.78
C GLU A 336 0.17 12.74 11.30
N ASN A 337 0.00 12.39 10.03
CA ASN A 337 -1.30 12.24 9.41
C ASN A 337 -2.01 10.96 9.88
N ALA A 338 -1.24 9.88 10.10
CA ALA A 338 -1.72 8.65 10.74
C ALA A 338 -2.38 8.95 12.10
N ARG A 339 -1.77 9.85 12.91
CA ARG A 339 -2.29 10.28 14.22
C ARG A 339 -3.54 11.17 14.11
N ARG A 340 -3.62 12.05 13.10
CA ARG A 340 -4.80 12.91 12.84
C ARG A 340 -6.03 12.09 12.41
N SER A 341 -5.85 11.06 11.57
CA SER A 341 -6.94 10.17 11.15
C SER A 341 -7.61 9.42 12.32
N GLY A 342 -6.84 9.13 13.38
CA GLY A 342 -7.33 8.52 14.62
C GLY A 342 -8.14 9.48 15.49
N ARG A 343 -7.77 10.76 15.56
CA ARG A 343 -8.49 11.79 16.36
C ARG A 343 -9.83 12.19 15.75
N ASN A 344 -9.94 12.32 14.43
CA ASN A 344 -11.21 12.66 13.77
C ASN A 344 -12.29 11.58 13.94
N ARG A 345 -11.91 10.33 14.27
CA ARG A 345 -12.88 9.26 14.61
C ARG A 345 -13.44 9.39 16.02
N ALA A 346 -12.69 9.95 16.98
CA ALA A 346 -13.13 10.09 18.37
C ALA A 346 -14.17 11.21 18.55
N HIS A 347 -14.16 12.24 17.70
CA HIS A 347 -15.14 13.33 17.74
C HIS A 347 -16.41 13.06 16.92
N GLY A 348 -16.43 12.05 16.05
CA GLY A 348 -17.60 11.65 15.28
C GLY A 348 -18.59 10.74 16.00
N SER A 349 -18.28 10.26 17.21
CA SER A 349 -19.09 9.26 17.95
C SER A 349 -19.81 9.81 19.20
N HIS A 350 -19.88 11.13 19.39
CA HIS A 350 -20.52 11.73 20.58
C HIS A 350 -21.64 12.74 20.30
N ALA A 351 -22.09 12.89 19.05
CA ALA A 351 -23.27 13.69 18.72
C ALA A 351 -24.47 12.78 18.42
N GLY A 352 -25.09 12.21 19.46
CA GLY A 352 -26.22 11.30 19.29
C GLY A 352 -26.81 10.77 20.60
N GLY A 353 -27.01 11.64 21.59
CA GLY A 353 -27.70 11.30 22.83
C GLY A 353 -28.79 12.32 23.13
N GLN A 354 -30.00 12.10 22.61
CA GLN A 354 -31.19 12.88 22.96
C GLN A 354 -31.53 12.67 24.44
N THR A 355 -31.36 13.70 25.25
CA THR A 355 -31.89 13.77 26.62
C THR A 355 -33.40 13.97 26.57
N ASN A 356 -34.13 12.92 26.92
CA ASN A 356 -35.57 12.94 27.20
C ASN A 356 -35.83 13.69 28.52
N ILE A 357 -36.24 14.96 28.46
CA ILE A 357 -36.74 15.69 29.62
C ILE A 357 -38.27 15.59 29.62
N LYS A 358 -38.80 14.78 30.55
CA LYS A 358 -40.23 14.72 30.87
C LYS A 358 -40.66 16.01 31.54
N ASN A 359 -41.49 16.81 30.88
CA ASN A 359 -42.20 17.93 31.49
C ASN A 359 -43.35 17.39 32.35
N HIS A 360 -43.23 17.59 33.66
CA HIS A 360 -44.36 17.60 34.58
C HIS A 360 -44.93 19.02 34.63
N THR A 361 -46.14 19.22 34.10
CA THR A 361 -46.97 20.38 34.44
C THR A 361 -48.25 19.87 35.08
N ARG A 362 -48.44 20.28 36.33
CA ARG A 362 -49.63 20.10 37.15
C ARG A 362 -50.46 21.39 37.08
N ARG A 363 -51.78 21.20 37.03
CA ARG A 363 -52.89 22.09 37.45
C ARG A 363 -53.32 23.20 36.50
N GLY A 364 -54.64 23.24 36.30
CA GLY A 364 -55.41 24.22 35.55
C GLY A 364 -56.56 23.53 34.86
#